data_AF-A0A397VL89-F1
#
_entry.id   AF-A0A397VL89-F1
#
_cell.length_a   1.000
_cell.length_b   1.000
_cell.length_c   1.000
_cell.angle_alpha   90.00
_cell.angle_beta   90.00
_cell.angle_gamma   90.00
#
_symmetry.space_group_name_H-M   'P 1'
#
loop_
_entity.id
_entity.type
_entity.pdbx_description
1 polymer ?
#
loop_
_entity_poly.entity_id
_entity_poly.type
_entity_poly.pdbx_seq_one_letter_code
_entity_poly.pdbx_strand_id
1 'polypeptide(L)'
;MIGILHKIFHEVNIVLYIKDHEVHVQKRRMSAVDPRTRLDMRPNILNIAVIDNIDTKDSTFQYGNIYDAVRSTAHATLRMVFQFQRPDLVNLNNELLENQCLFDIDISIKKYIKSASFVSTPNVVILQPGEAPSENKHVHHAVDMFLEDFGYTEDGTLNVVCDEAIYRRMKDYKNNEQTVHCILGQWRTNKAMCSALIAAFSGYGLFGLAKQLGIRFLDKLVQIADYRATFKVLELIWIAVGTAIHLYIDEKNISINDISKENNNLLKVWYNFYQWAGYLKLHKIGIHMANFDLQAYSLMAFAPLFPRTRKYRYAESVAQFLSDLQNNPQLLQDL
;
A
#
# COMPACT_ATOMS: atom_id res chain seq x y z
N MET A 1 30.44 34.12 -1.89
CA MET A 1 29.54 35.30 -1.91
C MET A 1 28.21 35.02 -1.20
N ILE A 2 27.47 33.96 -1.56
CA ILE A 2 26.20 33.56 -0.90
C ILE A 2 26.34 33.31 0.62
N GLY A 3 27.44 32.72 1.08
CA GLY A 3 27.65 32.46 2.52
C GLY A 3 27.90 33.70 3.39
N ILE A 4 28.48 34.78 2.84
CA ILE A 4 28.73 36.03 3.58
C ILE A 4 27.42 36.81 3.73
N LEU A 5 26.65 36.90 2.64
CA LEU A 5 25.34 37.56 2.66
C LEU A 5 24.35 36.85 3.59
N HIS A 6 24.33 35.52 3.58
CA HIS A 6 23.51 34.74 4.52
C HIS A 6 23.93 34.95 5.98
N LYS A 7 25.23 35.08 6.28
CA LYS A 7 25.70 35.42 7.63
C LYS A 7 25.23 36.81 8.07
N ILE A 8 25.34 37.80 7.18
CA ILE A 8 24.85 39.17 7.46
C ILE A 8 23.34 39.12 7.75
N PHE A 9 22.53 38.48 6.90
CA PHE A 9 21.09 38.36 7.11
C PHE A 9 20.70 37.57 8.37
N HIS A 10 21.54 36.64 8.81
CA HIS A 10 21.33 35.95 10.08
C HIS A 10 21.66 36.85 11.27
N GLU A 11 22.75 37.63 11.23
CA GLU A 11 23.10 38.57 12.31
C GLU A 11 22.07 39.69 12.48
N VAL A 12 21.48 40.17 11.38
CA VAL A 12 20.39 41.17 11.44
C VAL A 12 19.00 40.55 11.59
N ASN A 13 18.89 39.27 11.98
CA ASN A 13 17.64 38.52 12.24
C ASN A 13 16.63 38.45 11.08
N ILE A 14 17.03 38.79 9.85
CA ILE A 14 16.14 38.73 8.67
C ILE A 14 15.75 37.27 8.34
N VAL A 15 16.69 36.33 8.44
CA VAL A 15 16.42 34.91 8.16
C VAL A 15 15.39 34.33 9.14
N LEU A 16 15.52 34.68 10.43
CA LEU A 16 14.58 34.25 11.46
C LEU A 16 13.19 34.87 11.23
N TYR A 17 13.13 36.17 10.94
CA TYR A 17 11.88 36.85 10.65
C TYR A 17 11.14 36.25 9.44
N ILE A 18 11.84 35.95 8.34
CA ILE A 18 11.23 35.32 7.16
C ILE A 18 10.71 33.93 7.52
N LYS A 19 11.49 33.12 8.23
CA LYS A 19 11.08 31.77 8.65
C LYS A 19 9.85 31.83 9.56
N ASP A 20 9.84 32.72 10.53
CA ASP A 20 8.68 32.93 11.40
C ASP A 20 7.48 33.41 10.60
N HIS A 21 7.67 34.37 9.69
CA HIS A 21 6.60 34.85 8.82
C HIS A 21 6.00 33.71 7.97
N GLU A 22 6.84 32.88 7.35
CA GLU A 22 6.41 31.70 6.60
C GLU A 22 5.60 30.73 7.48
N VAL A 23 6.07 30.43 8.69
CA VAL A 23 5.34 29.59 9.65
C VAL A 23 3.98 30.21 10.02
N HIS A 24 3.93 31.52 10.27
CA HIS A 24 2.65 32.21 10.58
C HIS A 24 1.70 32.24 9.39
N VAL A 25 2.21 32.41 8.17
CA VAL A 25 1.41 32.33 6.94
C VAL A 25 0.91 30.91 6.71
N GLN A 26 1.75 29.89 6.93
CA GLN A 26 1.35 28.48 6.85
C GLN A 26 0.26 28.17 7.87
N LYS A 27 0.43 28.55 9.14
CA LYS A 27 -0.60 28.37 10.19
C LYS A 27 -1.91 29.03 9.81
N ARG A 28 -1.88 30.28 9.32
CA ARG A 28 -3.08 30.99 8.84
C ARG A 28 -3.76 30.30 7.67
N ARG A 29 -2.98 29.83 6.69
CA ARG A 29 -3.51 29.07 5.53
C ARG A 29 -4.12 27.74 5.99
N MET A 30 -3.46 27.03 6.88
CA MET A 30 -3.96 25.77 7.44
C MET A 30 -5.25 25.97 8.23
N SER A 31 -5.35 27.00 9.06
CA SER A 31 -6.56 27.28 9.85
C SER A 31 -7.74 27.78 9.01
N ALA A 32 -7.48 28.36 7.83
CA ALA A 32 -8.51 28.91 6.96
C ALA A 32 -9.06 27.88 5.94
N VAL A 33 -8.40 26.73 5.79
CA VAL A 33 -8.81 25.68 4.85
C VAL A 33 -9.65 24.65 5.58
N ASP A 34 -10.85 24.37 5.05
CA ASP A 34 -11.63 23.20 5.41
C ASP A 34 -11.40 22.09 4.36
N PRO A 35 -10.68 21.00 4.68
CA PRO A 35 -10.41 19.91 3.75
C PRO A 35 -11.67 19.22 3.21
N ARG A 36 -12.77 19.24 3.96
CA ARG A 36 -14.04 18.58 3.58
C ARG A 36 -14.65 19.19 2.32
N THR A 37 -14.36 20.46 2.05
CA THR A 37 -14.81 21.14 0.83
C THR A 37 -14.25 20.54 -0.46
N ARG A 38 -13.21 19.70 -0.35
CA ARG A 38 -12.62 18.96 -1.47
C ARG A 38 -13.23 17.57 -1.66
N LEU A 39 -14.11 17.14 -0.75
CA LEU A 39 -14.85 15.89 -0.90
C LEU A 39 -15.97 16.08 -1.93
N ASP A 40 -15.88 15.29 -2.99
CA ASP A 40 -16.90 15.13 -4.00
C ASP A 40 -17.87 14.01 -3.60
N MET A 41 -19.10 14.39 -3.26
CA MET A 41 -20.17 13.50 -2.80
C MET A 41 -21.15 13.13 -3.91
N ARG A 42 -20.80 13.36 -5.19
CA ARG A 42 -21.66 12.96 -6.31
C ARG A 42 -21.78 11.42 -6.38
N PRO A 43 -22.95 10.86 -6.74
CA PRO A 43 -23.17 9.40 -6.77
C PRO A 43 -22.25 8.61 -7.71
N ASN A 44 -21.62 9.28 -8.67
CA ASN A 44 -20.68 8.67 -9.61
C ASN A 44 -19.23 8.62 -9.08
N ILE A 45 -18.97 9.13 -7.87
CA ILE A 45 -17.68 9.08 -7.20
C ILE A 45 -17.75 8.06 -6.05
N LEU A 46 -16.86 7.08 -6.09
CA LEU A 46 -16.63 6.18 -4.97
C LEU A 46 -15.60 6.81 -4.02
N ASN A 47 -16.04 7.14 -2.81
CA ASN A 47 -15.18 7.64 -1.74
C ASN A 47 -14.74 6.50 -0.84
N ILE A 48 -13.42 6.30 -0.75
CA ILE A 48 -12.82 5.25 0.06
C ILE A 48 -11.97 5.89 1.14
N ALA A 49 -12.35 5.70 2.41
CA ALA A 49 -11.57 6.20 3.52
C ALA A 49 -10.28 5.38 3.65
N VAL A 50 -9.18 6.06 3.93
CA VAL A 50 -7.85 5.46 4.08
C VAL A 50 -7.25 5.95 5.39
N ILE A 51 -6.84 4.98 6.22
CA ILE A 51 -6.19 5.25 7.51
C ILE A 51 -4.82 4.58 7.52
N ASP A 52 -3.80 5.37 7.83
CA ASP A 52 -2.47 4.85 8.10
C ASP A 52 -1.78 5.60 9.24
N ASN A 53 -0.79 4.96 9.85
CA ASN A 53 0.13 5.62 10.76
C ASN A 53 1.20 6.39 9.98
N ILE A 54 1.31 7.70 10.23
CA ILE A 54 2.38 8.54 9.66
C ILE A 54 3.35 8.98 10.75
N ASP A 55 4.64 8.78 10.45
CA ASP A 55 5.74 9.27 11.27
C ASP A 55 6.40 10.44 10.55
N THR A 56 6.28 11.63 11.13
CA THR A 56 6.97 12.83 10.64
C THR A 56 8.19 13.11 11.51
N LYS A 57 9.25 13.63 10.89
CA LYS A 57 10.45 14.07 11.61
C LYS A 57 10.76 15.49 11.19
N ASP A 58 11.29 16.28 12.11
CA ASP A 58 11.73 17.63 11.78
C ASP A 58 12.75 17.63 10.64
N SER A 59 12.60 18.60 9.74
CA SER A 59 13.51 18.80 8.62
C SER A 59 14.89 19.25 9.09
N THR A 60 14.96 19.92 10.25
CA THR A 60 16.17 20.46 10.87
C THR A 60 16.41 19.88 12.26
N PHE A 61 17.68 19.69 12.62
CA PHE A 61 18.06 19.44 14.01
C PHE A 61 17.88 20.73 14.84
N GLN A 62 17.32 20.62 16.05
CA GLN A 62 17.51 21.69 17.03
C GLN A 62 18.99 21.74 17.42
N TYR A 63 19.50 22.95 17.70
CA TYR A 63 20.91 23.30 17.92
C TYR A 63 21.77 22.13 18.41
N GLY A 64 22.68 21.63 17.56
CA GLY A 64 23.52 20.48 17.84
C GLY A 64 24.07 19.82 16.57
N ASN A 65 25.12 19.04 16.70
CA ASN A 65 25.70 18.25 15.62
C ASN A 65 24.71 17.15 15.17
N ILE A 66 24.72 16.81 13.88
CA ILE A 66 23.82 15.83 13.25
C ILE A 66 23.91 14.42 13.84
N TYR A 67 24.96 14.15 14.61
CA TYR A 67 25.21 12.89 15.31
C TYR A 67 24.77 12.90 16.78
N ASP A 68 24.53 14.09 17.37
CA ASP A 68 24.34 14.27 18.82
C ASP A 68 22.92 14.74 19.21
N ALA A 69 22.12 15.24 18.25
CA ALA A 69 20.76 15.72 18.49
C ALA A 69 19.70 14.77 17.92
N VAL A 70 18.79 14.27 18.78
CA VAL A 70 17.62 13.50 18.36
C VAL A 70 16.60 14.46 17.75
N ARG A 71 16.15 14.20 16.52
CA ARG A 71 15.07 14.98 15.89
C ARG A 71 13.75 14.72 16.59
N SER A 72 12.93 15.76 16.77
CA SER A 72 11.54 15.59 17.15
C SER A 72 10.86 14.71 16.11
N THR A 73 10.18 13.67 16.59
CA THR A 73 9.31 12.83 15.77
C THR A 73 7.89 13.04 16.24
N ALA A 74 6.99 13.35 15.31
CA ALA A 74 5.56 13.41 15.59
C ALA A 74 4.87 12.24 14.90
N HIS A 75 4.07 11.53 15.68
CA HIS A 75 3.27 10.39 15.25
C HIS A 75 1.81 10.84 15.18
N ALA A 76 1.16 10.56 14.06
CA ALA A 76 -0.24 10.92 13.86
C ALA A 76 -0.94 9.85 13.03
N THR A 77 -2.26 9.82 13.12
CA THR A 77 -3.08 9.05 12.19
C THR A 77 -3.33 9.89 10.93
N LEU A 78 -2.79 9.45 9.81
CA LEU A 78 -3.08 10.02 8.50
C LEU A 78 -4.47 9.57 8.07
N ARG A 79 -5.34 10.55 7.79
CA ARG A 79 -6.69 10.36 7.28
C ARG A 79 -6.75 10.87 5.85
N MET A 80 -7.05 9.99 4.91
CA MET A 80 -7.21 10.33 3.49
C MET A 80 -8.49 9.75 2.93
N VAL A 81 -8.97 10.33 1.84
CA VAL A 81 -10.05 9.79 1.03
C VAL A 81 -9.55 9.64 -0.39
N PHE A 82 -9.65 8.43 -0.93
CA PHE A 82 -9.42 8.18 -2.34
C PHE A 82 -10.76 8.23 -3.05
N GLN A 83 -10.85 9.18 -3.99
CA GLN A 83 -12.06 9.41 -4.77
C GLN A 83 -11.87 8.85 -6.16
N PHE A 84 -12.60 7.79 -6.46
CA PHE A 84 -12.54 7.12 -7.75
C PHE A 84 -13.80 7.43 -8.57
N GLN A 85 -13.61 7.84 -9.82
CA GLN A 85 -14.72 8.06 -10.73
C GLN A 85 -15.21 6.70 -11.26
N ARG A 86 -16.49 6.36 -11.01
CA ARG A 86 -17.12 5.19 -11.62
C ARG A 86 -17.16 5.41 -13.15
N PRO A 87 -16.69 4.46 -13.96
CA PRO A 87 -16.77 4.56 -15.40
C PRO A 87 -18.23 4.42 -15.79
N ASP A 88 -18.71 5.30 -16.66
CA ASP A 88 -19.98 5.06 -17.33
C ASP A 88 -19.84 3.73 -18.08
N LEU A 89 -20.82 2.82 -17.93
CA LEU A 89 -20.86 1.47 -18.50
C LEU A 89 -20.70 1.40 -20.03
N VAL A 90 -20.47 2.53 -20.72
CA VAL A 90 -20.68 2.69 -22.15
C VAL A 90 -19.40 2.68 -22.98
N ASN A 91 -18.18 2.88 -22.45
CA ASN A 91 -16.99 2.87 -23.32
C ASN A 91 -15.73 2.37 -22.62
N LEU A 92 -15.61 1.05 -22.49
CA LEU A 92 -14.33 0.38 -22.33
C LEU A 92 -13.72 0.13 -23.73
N ASN A 93 -13.55 1.18 -24.53
CA ASN A 93 -12.84 1.09 -25.80
C ASN A 93 -11.34 1.31 -25.58
N ASN A 94 -10.58 0.45 -26.25
CA ASN A 94 -9.16 0.12 -26.08
C ASN A 94 -8.11 1.25 -26.24
N GLU A 95 -8.45 2.54 -26.15
CA GLU A 95 -7.57 3.62 -26.65
C GLU A 95 -6.58 4.23 -25.63
N LEU A 96 -6.63 3.91 -24.34
CA LEU A 96 -5.78 4.57 -23.33
C LEU A 96 -4.47 3.84 -22.98
N LEU A 97 -4.16 2.72 -23.62
CA LEU A 97 -3.02 1.86 -23.27
C LEU A 97 -1.73 2.15 -24.04
N GLU A 98 -1.70 3.15 -24.92
CA GLU A 98 -0.66 3.23 -25.97
C GLU A 98 0.65 3.94 -25.61
N ASN A 99 0.83 4.52 -24.42
CA ASN A 99 2.06 5.28 -24.17
C ASN A 99 2.73 4.95 -22.84
N GLN A 100 3.56 3.89 -22.83
CA GLN A 100 4.92 3.89 -22.25
C GLN A 100 5.64 2.55 -22.47
N CYS A 101 6.94 2.63 -22.79
CA CYS A 101 7.74 1.54 -23.33
C CYS A 101 8.45 0.72 -22.24
N LEU A 102 8.24 -0.60 -22.28
CA LEU A 102 9.21 -1.73 -22.20
C LEU A 102 8.47 -2.93 -21.57
N PHE A 103 8.03 -3.93 -22.37
CA PHE A 103 7.44 -5.18 -21.86
C PHE A 103 6.47 -4.95 -20.69
N ASP A 104 5.39 -4.20 -20.90
CA ASP A 104 4.50 -3.85 -19.79
C ASP A 104 3.63 -5.06 -19.40
N ILE A 105 4.21 -5.92 -18.58
CA ILE A 105 3.56 -7.08 -18.01
C ILE A 105 2.35 -6.64 -17.17
N ASP A 106 2.32 -5.42 -16.65
CA ASP A 106 1.17 -4.91 -15.90
C ASP A 106 0.01 -4.68 -16.84
N ILE A 107 0.25 -4.13 -18.02
CA ILE A 107 -0.75 -4.05 -19.10
C ILE A 107 -1.25 -5.44 -19.48
N SER A 108 -0.33 -6.38 -19.70
CA SER A 108 -0.69 -7.75 -20.09
C SER A 108 -1.53 -8.45 -19.01
N ILE A 109 -1.15 -8.35 -17.73
CA ILE A 109 -1.90 -8.91 -16.60
C ILE A 109 -3.29 -8.26 -16.52
N LYS A 110 -3.37 -6.94 -16.65
CA LYS A 110 -4.64 -6.19 -16.58
C LYS A 110 -5.66 -6.65 -17.61
N LYS A 111 -5.24 -7.10 -18.79
CA LYS A 111 -6.15 -7.66 -19.82
C LYS A 111 -6.90 -8.91 -19.36
N TYR A 112 -6.35 -9.66 -18.41
CA TYR A 112 -6.95 -10.90 -17.91
C TYR A 112 -7.67 -10.73 -16.57
N ILE A 113 -7.60 -9.55 -15.96
CA ILE A 113 -8.35 -9.23 -14.75
C ILE A 113 -9.77 -8.85 -15.19
N LYS A 114 -10.76 -9.67 -14.83
CA LYS A 114 -12.17 -9.29 -15.01
C LYS A 114 -12.45 -8.08 -14.12
N SER A 115 -12.75 -6.95 -14.76
CA SER A 115 -13.27 -5.70 -14.21
C SER A 115 -12.75 -5.28 -12.82
N ALA A 116 -11.88 -4.28 -12.80
CA ALA A 116 -12.07 -3.21 -11.81
C ALA A 116 -12.31 -1.91 -12.56
N SER A 117 -13.32 -1.20 -12.08
CA SER A 117 -13.93 -0.04 -12.71
C SER A 117 -13.03 1.21 -12.66
N PHE A 118 -11.91 1.18 -11.92
CA PHE A 118 -11.15 2.39 -11.63
C PHE A 118 -9.77 2.35 -12.30
N VAL A 119 -9.75 2.71 -13.59
CA VAL A 119 -8.51 2.79 -14.39
C VAL A 119 -7.80 4.13 -14.19
N SER A 120 -8.51 5.18 -13.77
CA SER A 120 -7.95 6.50 -13.51
C SER A 120 -7.31 6.59 -12.12
N THR A 121 -6.28 7.42 -12.01
CA THR A 121 -5.65 7.74 -10.71
C THR A 121 -6.69 8.43 -9.81
N PRO A 122 -6.87 7.98 -8.54
CA PRO A 122 -7.84 8.61 -7.66
C PRO A 122 -7.46 10.05 -7.35
N ASN A 123 -8.47 10.91 -7.20
CA ASN A 123 -8.25 12.17 -6.52
C ASN A 123 -8.05 11.88 -5.02
N VAL A 124 -6.98 12.43 -4.44
CA VAL A 124 -6.64 12.19 -3.03
C VAL A 124 -6.95 13.42 -2.21
N VAL A 125 -7.88 13.29 -1.27
CA VAL A 125 -8.19 14.33 -0.29
C VAL A 125 -7.53 13.95 1.03
N ILE A 126 -6.69 14.83 1.56
CA ILE A 126 -6.08 14.65 2.89
C ILE A 126 -6.94 15.42 3.89
N LEU A 127 -7.48 14.70 4.88
CA LEU A 127 -8.34 15.26 5.92
C LEU A 127 -7.51 15.65 7.14
N GLN A 128 -8.18 16.27 8.13
CA GLN A 128 -7.55 16.58 9.40
C GLN A 128 -7.00 15.29 10.03
N PRO A 129 -5.72 15.25 10.43
CA PRO A 129 -5.13 14.07 11.03
C PRO A 129 -5.75 13.76 12.38
N GLY A 130 -5.81 12.47 12.69
CA GLY A 130 -6.18 11.98 14.02
C GLY A 130 -4.98 11.89 14.95
N GLU A 131 -5.26 11.57 16.21
CA GLU A 131 -4.23 11.28 17.21
C GLU A 131 -3.36 10.09 16.80
N ALA A 132 -2.18 9.96 17.39
CA ALA A 132 -1.30 8.82 17.15
C ALA A 132 -2.05 7.49 17.42
N PRO A 133 -1.99 6.49 16.52
CA PRO A 133 -2.75 5.23 16.64
C PRO A 133 -2.10 4.26 17.66
N SER A 134 -1.69 4.80 18.82
CA SER A 134 -1.07 4.09 19.93
C SER A 134 -2.08 3.18 20.63
N GLU A 135 -3.33 3.64 20.77
CA GLU A 135 -4.42 2.96 21.47
C GLU A 135 -5.63 2.73 20.54
N ASN A 136 -6.48 1.74 20.85
CA ASN A 136 -7.69 1.46 20.07
C ASN A 136 -8.59 2.70 19.97
N LYS A 137 -8.80 3.40 21.10
CA LYS A 137 -9.66 4.59 21.16
C LYS A 137 -9.23 5.70 20.20
N HIS A 138 -7.93 5.87 19.94
CA HIS A 138 -7.43 6.88 19.00
C HIS A 138 -7.76 6.49 17.56
N VAL A 139 -7.69 5.19 17.25
CA VAL A 139 -8.10 4.67 15.93
C VAL A 139 -9.60 4.79 15.76
N HIS A 140 -10.38 4.46 16.79
CA HIS A 140 -11.85 4.59 16.80
C HIS A 140 -12.26 6.05 16.58
N HIS A 141 -11.66 6.98 17.31
CA HIS A 141 -11.90 8.40 17.13
C HIS A 141 -11.54 8.88 15.72
N ALA A 142 -10.42 8.42 15.14
CA ALA A 142 -10.06 8.75 13.77
C ALA A 142 -11.10 8.24 12.73
N VAL A 143 -11.78 7.13 13.04
CA VAL A 143 -12.91 6.60 12.24
C VAL A 143 -14.17 7.43 12.46
N ASP A 144 -14.48 7.81 13.70
CA ASP A 144 -15.63 8.69 14.00
C ASP A 144 -15.51 10.02 13.27
N MET A 145 -14.30 10.59 13.22
CA MET A 145 -14.04 11.79 12.43
C MET A 145 -14.37 11.58 10.93
N PHE A 146 -14.25 10.37 10.36
CA PHE A 146 -14.66 10.15 8.96
C PHE A 146 -16.18 10.17 8.83
N LEU A 147 -16.89 9.58 9.79
CA LEU A 147 -18.35 9.61 9.81
C LEU A 147 -18.86 11.06 9.90
N GLU A 148 -18.20 11.89 10.70
CA GLU A 148 -18.49 13.34 10.76
C GLU A 148 -18.16 14.06 9.45
N ASP A 149 -17.05 13.71 8.80
CA ASP A 149 -16.59 14.35 7.56
C ASP A 149 -17.48 14.00 6.35
N PHE A 150 -17.99 12.76 6.28
CA PHE A 150 -18.88 12.30 5.20
C PHE A 150 -20.36 12.57 5.48
N GLY A 151 -20.76 12.70 6.75
CA GLY A 151 -22.15 12.64 7.17
C GLY A 151 -22.75 11.23 7.02
N TYR A 152 -24.08 11.12 7.10
CA TYR A 152 -24.77 9.85 6.86
C TYR A 152 -24.63 9.42 5.39
N THR A 153 -23.84 8.38 5.15
CA THR A 153 -23.85 7.66 3.87
C THR A 153 -25.24 7.06 3.60
N GLU A 154 -25.70 7.08 2.34
CA GLU A 154 -27.03 6.61 1.94
C GLU A 154 -27.27 5.11 2.24
N ASP A 155 -26.18 4.34 2.29
CA ASP A 155 -26.13 2.90 2.59
C ASP A 155 -25.84 2.59 4.07
N GLY A 156 -25.64 3.60 4.91
CA GLY A 156 -25.27 3.45 6.32
C GLY A 156 -23.89 2.79 6.55
N THR A 157 -23.04 2.70 5.51
CA THR A 157 -21.78 1.98 5.53
C THR A 157 -20.58 2.86 5.16
N LEU A 158 -19.57 2.90 6.02
CA LEU A 158 -18.27 3.53 5.74
C LEU A 158 -17.21 2.47 5.44
N ASN A 159 -16.68 2.49 4.22
CA ASN A 159 -15.57 1.63 3.80
C ASN A 159 -14.21 2.27 4.12
N VAL A 160 -13.43 1.62 4.98
CA VAL A 160 -12.14 2.08 5.48
C VAL A 160 -11.04 1.08 5.11
N VAL A 161 -10.11 1.48 4.26
CA VAL A 161 -8.95 0.67 3.94
C VAL A 161 -7.82 0.99 4.92
N CYS A 162 -7.20 -0.03 5.51
CA CYS A 162 -6.19 0.16 6.56
C CYS A 162 -5.09 -0.92 6.57
N ASP A 163 -4.04 -0.67 7.35
CA ASP A 163 -2.97 -1.64 7.59
C ASP A 163 -3.37 -2.68 8.65
N GLU A 164 -2.58 -3.77 8.79
CA GLU A 164 -2.86 -4.83 9.78
C GLU A 164 -2.98 -4.29 11.21
N ALA A 165 -2.13 -3.33 11.57
CA ALA A 165 -2.07 -2.83 12.93
C ALA A 165 -3.32 -2.02 13.30
N ILE A 166 -3.86 -1.26 12.35
CA ILE A 166 -5.14 -0.53 12.49
C ILE A 166 -6.31 -1.52 12.42
N TYR A 167 -6.31 -2.45 11.45
CA TYR A 167 -7.35 -3.45 11.29
C TYR A 167 -7.65 -4.20 12.60
N ARG A 168 -6.59 -4.67 13.28
CA ARG A 168 -6.74 -5.40 14.55
C ARG A 168 -7.33 -4.55 15.67
N ARG A 169 -7.12 -3.23 15.64
CA ARG A 169 -7.66 -2.27 16.63
C ARG A 169 -9.12 -1.91 16.36
N MET A 170 -9.66 -2.27 15.20
CA MET A 170 -11.06 -2.05 14.83
C MET A 170 -11.98 -3.20 15.27
N LYS A 171 -11.44 -4.29 15.82
CA LYS A 171 -12.22 -5.49 16.18
C LYS A 171 -13.35 -5.23 17.17
N ASP A 172 -13.16 -4.29 18.08
CA ASP A 172 -14.12 -3.89 19.13
C ASP A 172 -14.86 -2.59 18.81
N TYR A 173 -14.58 -1.97 17.66
CA TYR A 173 -15.25 -0.75 17.24
C TYR A 173 -16.72 -1.02 16.95
N LYS A 174 -17.59 -0.16 17.49
CA LYS A 174 -19.02 -0.15 17.20
C LYS A 174 -19.49 1.29 17.17
N ASN A 175 -20.33 1.59 16.19
CA ASN A 175 -21.04 2.85 16.10
C ASN A 175 -22.54 2.53 16.00
N ASN A 176 -23.37 3.31 16.69
CA ASN A 176 -24.83 3.08 16.74
C ASN A 176 -25.54 3.57 15.48
N GLU A 177 -24.87 4.42 14.71
CA GLU A 177 -25.45 5.17 13.60
C GLU A 177 -25.09 4.56 12.24
N GLN A 178 -23.85 4.09 12.09
CA GLN A 178 -23.34 3.53 10.83
C GLN A 178 -22.46 2.30 11.05
N THR A 179 -22.41 1.42 10.05
CA THR A 179 -21.51 0.28 10.03
C THR A 179 -20.18 0.69 9.41
N VAL A 180 -19.07 0.31 10.03
CA VAL A 180 -17.73 0.54 9.48
C VAL A 180 -17.14 -0.78 8.99
N HIS A 181 -16.68 -0.76 7.76
CA HIS A 181 -16.14 -1.91 7.06
C HIS A 181 -14.65 -1.70 6.80
N CYS A 182 -13.82 -2.51 7.46
CA CYS A 182 -12.38 -2.44 7.31
C CYS A 182 -11.90 -3.35 6.17
N ILE A 183 -11.16 -2.79 5.23
CA ILE A 183 -10.51 -3.52 4.13
C ILE A 183 -9.03 -3.65 4.45
N LEU A 184 -8.59 -4.88 4.69
CA LEU A 184 -7.21 -5.20 5.02
C LEU A 184 -6.32 -5.18 3.76
N GLY A 185 -5.08 -4.73 3.91
CA GLY A 185 -4.03 -5.04 2.94
C GLY A 185 -3.37 -3.84 2.29
N GLN A 186 -3.28 -2.69 2.95
CA GLN A 186 -2.60 -1.53 2.38
C GLN A 186 -1.08 -1.72 2.17
N TRP A 187 -0.40 -0.67 1.69
CA TRP A 187 1.02 -0.61 1.34
C TRP A 187 2.01 -1.28 2.32
N ARG A 188 1.79 -1.20 3.65
CA ARG A 188 2.65 -1.86 4.66
C ARG A 188 2.58 -3.38 4.55
N THR A 189 1.44 -3.94 4.14
CA THR A 189 1.25 -5.37 3.89
C THR A 189 2.13 -5.86 2.75
N ASN A 190 2.26 -5.10 1.66
CA ASN A 190 3.18 -5.46 0.57
C ASN A 190 4.64 -5.58 1.05
N LYS A 191 5.08 -4.67 1.94
CA LYS A 191 6.41 -4.77 2.55
C LYS A 191 6.54 -6.04 3.40
N ALA A 192 5.48 -6.42 4.11
CA ALA A 192 5.45 -7.66 4.86
C ALA A 192 5.53 -8.91 3.95
N MET A 193 4.83 -8.89 2.82
CA MET A 193 4.86 -9.95 1.81
C MET A 193 6.25 -10.08 1.16
N CYS A 194 6.89 -8.98 0.76
CA CYS A 194 8.28 -9.00 0.27
C CYS A 194 9.23 -9.67 1.25
N SER A 195 9.09 -9.35 2.55
CA SER A 195 9.89 -9.96 3.61
C SER A 195 9.68 -11.46 3.72
N ALA A 196 8.42 -11.91 3.65
CA ALA A 196 8.06 -13.33 3.70
C ALA A 196 8.66 -14.10 2.52
N LEU A 197 8.58 -13.56 1.29
CA LEU A 197 9.20 -14.13 0.10
C LEU A 197 10.73 -14.23 0.23
N ILE A 198 11.39 -13.14 0.63
CA ILE A 198 12.85 -13.14 0.77
C ILE A 198 13.29 -14.17 1.80
N ALA A 199 12.63 -14.23 2.95
CA ALA A 199 12.96 -15.20 3.99
C ALA A 199 12.69 -16.65 3.56
N ALA A 200 11.61 -16.90 2.81
CA ALA A 200 11.27 -18.23 2.31
C ALA A 200 12.26 -18.74 1.25
N PHE A 201 12.66 -17.87 0.32
CA PHE A 201 13.43 -18.26 -0.86
C PHE A 201 14.93 -17.97 -0.79
N SER A 202 15.39 -17.27 0.26
CA SER A 202 16.82 -16.99 0.49
C SER A 202 17.71 -18.23 0.42
N GLY A 203 17.31 -19.33 1.05
CA GLY A 203 18.04 -20.60 1.08
C GLY A 203 18.03 -21.38 -0.25
N TYR A 204 17.22 -20.96 -1.21
CA TYR A 204 17.06 -21.63 -2.51
C TYR A 204 17.77 -20.89 -3.65
N GLY A 205 18.60 -19.89 -3.34
CA GLY A 205 19.40 -19.18 -4.34
C GLY A 205 18.81 -17.86 -4.84
N LEU A 206 17.78 -17.31 -4.16
CA LEU A 206 17.19 -16.00 -4.50
C LEU A 206 18.24 -14.89 -4.65
N PHE A 207 19.21 -14.82 -3.74
CA PHE A 207 20.29 -13.82 -3.83
C PHE A 207 21.27 -14.10 -4.95
N GLY A 208 21.44 -15.37 -5.34
CA GLY A 208 22.19 -15.75 -6.52
C GLY A 208 21.54 -15.18 -7.79
N LEU A 209 20.23 -15.36 -7.94
CA LEU A 209 19.47 -14.77 -9.06
C LEU A 209 19.52 -13.25 -9.04
N ALA A 210 19.30 -12.62 -7.87
CA ALA A 210 19.40 -11.17 -7.74
C ALA A 210 20.78 -10.65 -8.17
N LYS A 211 21.87 -11.34 -7.78
CA LYS A 211 23.22 -10.98 -8.18
C LYS A 211 23.42 -11.09 -9.70
N GLN A 212 22.89 -12.15 -10.33
CA GLN A 212 22.96 -12.32 -11.79
C GLN A 212 22.18 -11.25 -12.55
N LEU A 213 21.09 -10.72 -11.96
CA LEU A 213 20.36 -9.56 -12.47
C LEU A 213 21.08 -8.22 -12.21
N GLY A 214 22.31 -8.23 -11.69
CA GLY A 214 23.12 -7.03 -11.48
C GLY A 214 22.86 -6.29 -10.17
N ILE A 215 22.13 -6.88 -9.21
CA ILE A 215 21.87 -6.26 -7.92
C ILE A 215 23.15 -6.24 -7.07
N ARG A 216 23.66 -5.02 -6.81
CA ARG A 216 24.92 -4.79 -6.08
C ARG A 216 24.76 -4.84 -4.56
N PHE A 217 23.63 -4.36 -4.04
CA PHE A 217 23.40 -4.17 -2.60
C PHE A 217 22.45 -5.23 -2.03
N LEU A 218 22.92 -6.48 -1.97
CA LEU A 218 22.11 -7.61 -1.46
C LEU A 218 21.77 -7.48 0.03
N ASP A 219 22.65 -6.86 0.82
CA ASP A 219 22.40 -6.55 2.23
C ASP A 219 21.17 -5.63 2.39
N LYS A 220 21.03 -4.63 1.51
CA LYS A 220 19.88 -3.71 1.48
C LYS A 220 18.60 -4.39 1.01
N LEU A 221 18.71 -5.36 0.10
CA LEU A 221 17.58 -6.20 -0.32
C LEU A 221 17.07 -7.06 0.85
N VAL A 222 17.97 -7.71 1.59
CA VAL A 222 17.64 -8.52 2.78
C VAL A 222 16.90 -7.68 3.82
N GLN A 223 17.37 -6.45 4.06
CA GLN A 223 16.80 -5.53 5.04
C GLN A 223 15.53 -4.83 4.56
N ILE A 224 15.19 -4.94 3.27
CA ILE A 224 14.11 -4.17 2.63
C ILE A 224 14.28 -2.68 2.93
N ALA A 225 15.52 -2.19 2.75
CA ALA A 225 15.87 -0.81 3.04
C ALA A 225 15.06 0.16 2.18
N ASP A 226 14.80 -0.21 0.93
CA ASP A 226 13.90 0.47 0.02
C ASP A 226 12.85 -0.52 -0.49
N TYR A 227 11.58 -0.27 -0.17
CA TYR A 227 10.46 -1.12 -0.59
C TYR A 227 10.27 -1.13 -2.11
N ARG A 228 10.37 0.02 -2.78
CA ARG A 228 10.14 0.14 -4.22
C ARG A 228 11.21 -0.62 -4.99
N ALA A 229 12.48 -0.46 -4.61
CA ALA A 229 13.58 -1.20 -5.18
C ALA A 229 13.45 -2.70 -4.91
N THR A 230 13.15 -3.09 -3.66
CA THR A 230 12.95 -4.50 -3.28
C THR A 230 11.86 -5.16 -4.11
N PHE A 231 10.71 -4.50 -4.25
CA PHE A 231 9.61 -5.00 -5.06
C PHE A 231 10.05 -5.19 -6.52
N LYS A 232 10.78 -4.22 -7.09
CA LYS A 232 11.26 -4.31 -8.48
C LYS A 232 12.23 -5.47 -8.67
N VAL A 233 13.11 -5.74 -7.71
CA VAL A 233 14.00 -6.91 -7.76
C VAL A 233 13.20 -8.21 -7.75
N LEU A 234 12.23 -8.36 -6.84
CA LEU A 234 11.38 -9.55 -6.78
C LEU A 234 10.56 -9.74 -8.06
N GLU A 235 10.08 -8.65 -8.66
CA GLU A 235 9.37 -8.67 -9.94
C GLU A 235 10.27 -9.14 -11.09
N LEU A 236 11.51 -8.64 -11.18
CA LEU A 236 12.46 -9.09 -12.21
C LEU A 236 12.79 -10.58 -12.07
N ILE A 237 12.97 -11.06 -10.84
CA ILE A 237 13.17 -12.49 -10.57
C ILE A 237 11.91 -13.28 -10.93
N TRP A 238 10.73 -12.78 -10.59
CA TRP A 238 9.46 -13.41 -10.94
C TRP A 238 9.29 -13.59 -12.45
N ILE A 239 9.64 -12.57 -13.24
CA ILE A 239 9.65 -12.65 -14.71
C ILE A 239 10.64 -13.71 -15.19
N ALA A 240 11.89 -13.64 -14.75
CA ALA A 240 12.93 -14.58 -15.18
C ALA A 240 12.56 -16.04 -14.84
N VAL A 241 12.04 -16.28 -13.63
CA VAL A 241 11.58 -17.59 -13.18
C VAL A 241 10.37 -18.05 -13.99
N GLY A 242 9.39 -17.18 -14.21
CA GLY A 242 8.21 -17.47 -15.03
C GLY A 242 8.60 -17.87 -16.45
N THR A 243 9.47 -17.10 -17.10
CA THR A 243 9.98 -17.43 -18.44
C THR A 243 10.69 -18.79 -18.45
N ALA A 244 11.55 -19.07 -17.48
CA ALA A 244 12.26 -20.35 -17.41
C ALA A 244 11.31 -21.55 -17.21
N ILE A 245 10.28 -21.39 -16.36
CA ILE A 245 9.25 -22.42 -16.15
C ILE A 245 8.47 -22.66 -17.45
N HIS A 246 8.04 -21.60 -18.13
CA HIS A 246 7.28 -21.71 -19.38
C HIS A 246 8.09 -22.41 -20.49
N LEU A 247 9.38 -22.06 -20.64
CA LEU A 247 10.26 -22.76 -21.58
C LEU A 247 10.41 -24.25 -21.25
N TYR A 248 10.54 -24.58 -19.96
CA TYR A 248 10.67 -25.97 -19.53
C TYR A 248 9.40 -26.80 -19.82
N ILE A 249 8.22 -26.27 -19.49
CA ILE A 249 6.97 -27.00 -19.71
C ILE A 249 6.66 -27.17 -21.21
N ASP A 250 7.04 -26.19 -22.03
CA ASP A 250 6.90 -26.27 -23.49
C ASP A 250 7.83 -27.35 -24.06
N GLU A 251 9.11 -27.37 -23.64
CA GLU A 251 10.08 -28.39 -24.09
C GLU A 251 9.65 -29.81 -23.71
N LYS A 252 9.06 -29.98 -22.52
CA LYS A 252 8.61 -31.28 -22.02
C LYS A 252 7.17 -31.63 -22.40
N ASN A 253 6.44 -30.71 -23.03
CA ASN A 253 5.01 -30.84 -23.35
C ASN A 253 4.16 -31.22 -22.11
N ILE A 254 4.39 -30.52 -21.00
CA ILE A 254 3.70 -30.73 -19.71
C ILE A 254 2.80 -29.53 -19.42
N SER A 255 1.67 -29.72 -18.75
CA SER A 255 0.85 -28.60 -18.27
C SER A 255 1.46 -27.94 -17.04
N ILE A 256 1.33 -26.61 -16.90
CA ILE A 256 1.79 -25.88 -15.71
C ILE A 256 1.20 -26.45 -14.40
N ASN A 257 -0.02 -27.00 -14.46
CA ASN A 257 -0.70 -27.60 -13.31
C ASN A 257 -0.07 -28.94 -12.88
N ASP A 258 0.67 -29.60 -13.77
CA ASP A 258 1.29 -30.90 -13.52
C ASP A 258 2.71 -30.79 -12.96
N ILE A 259 3.29 -29.58 -12.85
CA ILE A 259 4.63 -29.35 -12.26
C ILE A 259 4.76 -29.96 -10.86
N SER A 260 3.67 -29.97 -10.07
CA SER A 260 3.65 -30.57 -8.74
C SER A 260 3.95 -32.08 -8.73
N LYS A 261 3.62 -32.78 -9.83
CA LYS A 261 3.78 -34.23 -10.01
C LYS A 261 5.16 -34.63 -10.54
N GLU A 262 5.89 -33.69 -11.14
CA GLU A 262 7.21 -33.93 -11.72
C GLU A 262 8.24 -34.41 -10.70
N ASN A 263 9.26 -35.16 -11.13
CA ASN A 263 10.37 -35.54 -10.25
C ASN A 263 11.50 -34.49 -10.26
N ASN A 264 11.15 -33.20 -10.27
CA ASN A 264 12.10 -32.09 -10.26
C ASN A 264 11.82 -31.15 -9.09
N ASN A 265 12.52 -31.37 -7.97
CA ASN A 265 12.34 -30.57 -6.76
C ASN A 265 12.74 -29.10 -6.97
N LEU A 266 13.72 -28.81 -7.82
CA LEU A 266 14.14 -27.44 -8.12
C LEU A 266 13.03 -26.68 -8.87
N LEU A 267 12.44 -27.32 -9.88
CA LEU A 267 11.30 -26.77 -10.60
C LEU A 267 10.12 -26.51 -9.66
N LYS A 268 9.81 -27.45 -8.75
CA LYS A 268 8.74 -27.26 -7.76
C LYS A 268 8.99 -26.07 -6.84
N VAL A 269 10.22 -25.90 -6.35
CA VAL A 269 10.57 -24.77 -5.50
C VAL A 269 10.37 -23.45 -6.24
N TRP A 270 10.88 -23.33 -7.46
CA TRP A 270 10.76 -22.09 -8.23
C TRP A 270 9.35 -21.85 -8.79
N TYR A 271 8.57 -22.91 -9.02
CA TYR A 271 7.15 -22.80 -9.32
C TYR A 271 6.36 -22.26 -8.13
N ASN A 272 6.67 -22.70 -6.91
CA ASN A 272 6.13 -22.06 -5.71
C ASN A 272 6.54 -20.58 -5.69
N PHE A 273 7.83 -20.24 -5.83
CA PHE A 273 8.24 -18.83 -5.89
C PHE A 273 7.41 -18.03 -6.90
N TYR A 274 7.21 -18.57 -8.11
CA TYR A 274 6.41 -17.95 -9.15
C TYR A 274 4.97 -17.68 -8.72
N GLN A 275 4.30 -18.64 -8.07
CA GLN A 275 2.94 -18.46 -7.55
C GLN A 275 2.88 -17.39 -6.45
N TRP A 276 3.74 -17.51 -5.43
CA TRP A 276 3.72 -16.63 -4.26
C TRP A 276 4.12 -15.18 -4.61
N ALA A 277 5.12 -15.00 -5.47
CA ALA A 277 5.49 -13.67 -5.97
C ALA A 277 4.43 -13.11 -6.94
N GLY A 278 3.72 -13.97 -7.67
CA GLY A 278 2.53 -13.61 -8.44
C GLY A 278 1.43 -13.03 -7.57
N TYR A 279 1.12 -13.63 -6.41
CA TYR A 279 0.14 -13.08 -5.47
C TYR A 279 0.57 -11.72 -4.90
N LEU A 280 1.85 -11.51 -4.58
CA LEU A 280 2.37 -10.19 -4.23
C LEU A 280 2.14 -9.16 -5.36
N LYS A 281 2.39 -9.56 -6.61
CA LYS A 281 2.18 -8.70 -7.78
C LYS A 281 0.72 -8.33 -7.96
N LEU A 282 -0.18 -9.31 -7.92
CA LEU A 282 -1.62 -9.12 -8.05
C LEU A 282 -2.20 -8.29 -6.90
N HIS A 283 -1.76 -8.50 -5.66
CA HIS A 283 -2.17 -7.69 -4.53
C HIS A 283 -1.82 -6.20 -4.73
N LYS A 284 -0.60 -5.89 -5.20
CA LYS A 284 -0.20 -4.51 -5.52
C LYS A 284 -1.01 -3.92 -6.68
N ILE A 285 -1.28 -4.69 -7.73
CA ILE A 285 -2.12 -4.27 -8.84
C ILE A 285 -3.55 -3.97 -8.33
N GLY A 286 -4.09 -4.83 -7.46
CA GLY A 286 -5.40 -4.67 -6.84
C GLY A 286 -5.52 -3.35 -6.09
N ILE A 287 -4.53 -3.01 -5.25
CA ILE A 287 -4.48 -1.70 -4.56
C ILE A 287 -4.50 -0.54 -5.56
N HIS A 288 -3.70 -0.59 -6.62
CA HIS A 288 -3.59 0.50 -7.59
C HIS A 288 -4.86 0.69 -8.43
N MET A 289 -5.65 -0.37 -8.62
CA MET A 289 -6.88 -0.36 -9.41
C MET A 289 -8.14 -0.26 -8.54
N ALA A 290 -8.00 -0.15 -7.22
CA ALA A 290 -9.09 -0.35 -6.26
C ALA A 290 -9.90 -1.63 -6.53
N ASN A 291 -9.22 -2.72 -6.94
CA ASN A 291 -9.83 -4.03 -7.10
C ASN A 291 -9.70 -4.79 -5.78
N PHE A 292 -10.70 -4.67 -4.92
CA PHE A 292 -10.66 -5.24 -3.58
C PHE A 292 -10.79 -6.76 -3.57
N ASP A 293 -11.50 -7.35 -4.53
CA ASP A 293 -11.53 -8.81 -4.72
C ASP A 293 -10.13 -9.34 -5.03
N LEU A 294 -9.45 -8.73 -6.01
CA LEU A 294 -8.10 -9.13 -6.38
C LEU A 294 -7.13 -8.95 -5.21
N GLN A 295 -7.27 -7.86 -4.45
CA GLN A 295 -6.49 -7.63 -3.24
C GLN A 295 -6.76 -8.74 -2.20
N ALA A 296 -8.02 -9.00 -1.86
CA ALA A 296 -8.42 -9.98 -0.87
C ALA A 296 -7.98 -11.40 -1.23
N TYR A 297 -8.24 -11.86 -2.46
CA TYR A 297 -7.86 -13.19 -2.92
C TYR A 297 -6.34 -13.37 -3.01
N SER A 298 -5.62 -12.34 -3.47
CA SER A 298 -4.16 -12.39 -3.50
C SER A 298 -3.58 -12.46 -2.10
N LEU A 299 -4.15 -11.70 -1.16
CA LEU A 299 -3.72 -11.70 0.23
C LEU A 299 -4.05 -13.03 0.93
N MET A 300 -5.23 -13.60 0.67
CA MET A 300 -5.64 -14.93 1.13
C MET A 300 -4.66 -16.00 0.68
N ALA A 301 -4.37 -16.05 -0.63
CA ALA A 301 -3.45 -17.04 -1.19
C ALA A 301 -2.02 -16.88 -0.64
N PHE A 302 -1.62 -15.64 -0.31
CA PHE A 302 -0.33 -15.33 0.30
C PHE A 302 -0.27 -15.50 1.84
N ALA A 303 -1.41 -15.64 2.52
CA ALA A 303 -1.43 -15.66 3.98
C ALA A 303 -0.54 -16.74 4.62
N PRO A 304 -0.45 -17.98 4.08
CA PRO A 304 0.33 -19.04 4.72
C PRO A 304 1.86 -18.82 4.73
N LEU A 305 2.40 -17.83 4.00
CA LEU A 305 3.85 -17.53 4.04
C LEU A 305 4.24 -16.55 5.15
N PHE A 306 3.31 -15.78 5.70
CA PHE A 306 3.62 -14.80 6.76
C PHE A 306 4.30 -15.42 8.00
N PRO A 307 3.91 -16.62 8.49
CA PRO A 307 4.59 -17.27 9.61
C PRO A 307 6.10 -17.48 9.40
N ARG A 308 6.57 -17.56 8.14
CA ARG A 308 8.01 -17.72 7.84
C ARG A 308 8.87 -16.58 8.36
N THR A 309 8.30 -15.37 8.46
CA THR A 309 8.97 -14.18 9.04
C THR A 309 8.51 -13.85 10.45
N ARG A 310 7.89 -14.81 11.14
CA ARG A 310 7.25 -14.60 12.45
C ARG A 310 6.20 -13.48 12.43
N LYS A 311 5.60 -13.21 11.26
CA LYS A 311 4.51 -12.23 11.09
C LYS A 311 3.15 -12.90 11.25
N TYR A 312 2.98 -13.71 12.30
CA TYR A 312 1.77 -14.47 12.56
C TYR A 312 0.52 -13.58 12.63
N ARG A 313 0.65 -12.35 13.12
CA ARG A 313 -0.44 -11.36 13.16
C ARG A 313 -1.03 -11.07 11.78
N TYR A 314 -0.22 -11.01 10.73
CA TYR A 314 -0.73 -10.82 9.38
C TYR A 314 -1.57 -12.02 8.94
N ALA A 315 -1.14 -13.25 9.21
CA ALA A 315 -1.94 -14.43 8.90
C ALA A 315 -3.25 -14.47 9.70
N GLU A 316 -3.22 -14.10 10.98
CA GLU A 316 -4.39 -14.01 11.85
C GLU A 316 -5.39 -12.94 11.36
N SER A 317 -4.91 -11.73 11.05
CA SER A 317 -5.75 -10.67 10.51
C SER A 317 -6.35 -11.03 9.16
N VAL A 318 -5.62 -11.75 8.30
CA VAL A 318 -6.19 -12.28 7.06
C VAL A 318 -7.30 -13.29 7.37
N ALA A 319 -7.07 -14.26 8.26
CA ALA A 319 -8.11 -15.21 8.64
C ALA A 319 -9.37 -14.54 9.21
N GLN A 320 -9.20 -13.50 10.05
CA GLN A 320 -10.32 -12.71 10.54
C GLN A 320 -11.04 -11.96 9.41
N PHE A 321 -10.29 -11.30 8.51
CA PHE A 321 -10.86 -10.61 7.35
C PHE A 321 -11.67 -11.53 6.44
N LEU A 322 -11.23 -12.79 6.28
CA LEU A 322 -12.00 -13.79 5.54
C LEU A 322 -13.29 -14.19 6.27
N SER A 323 -13.25 -14.31 7.60
CA SER A 323 -14.47 -14.54 8.39
C SER A 323 -15.44 -13.36 8.25
N ASP A 324 -14.93 -12.14 8.23
CA ASP A 324 -15.74 -10.93 8.10
C ASP A 324 -16.39 -10.85 6.70
N LEU A 325 -15.65 -11.20 5.64
CA LEU A 325 -16.14 -11.34 4.27
C LEU A 325 -17.22 -12.45 4.12
N GLN A 326 -17.04 -13.59 4.79
CA GLN A 326 -18.03 -14.67 4.76
C GLN A 326 -19.33 -14.29 5.46
N ASN A 327 -19.22 -13.57 6.58
CA ASN A 327 -20.37 -13.10 7.34
C ASN A 327 -21.11 -11.95 6.64
N ASN A 328 -20.39 -11.15 5.83
CA ASN A 328 -20.95 -10.04 5.06
C ASN A 328 -20.50 -10.11 3.59
N PRO A 329 -21.13 -10.97 2.75
CA PRO A 329 -20.71 -11.15 1.35
C PRO A 329 -20.80 -9.88 0.49
N GLN A 330 -21.59 -8.89 0.92
CA GLN A 330 -21.73 -7.58 0.26
C GLN A 330 -20.55 -6.63 0.53
N LEU A 331 -19.66 -6.94 1.48
CA LEU A 331 -18.55 -6.09 1.93
C LEU A 331 -17.69 -5.53 0.79
N LEU A 332 -17.50 -6.31 -0.28
CA LEU A 332 -16.75 -5.92 -1.47
C LEU A 332 -17.61 -5.83 -2.73
N GLN A 333 -18.88 -6.24 -2.70
CA GLN A 333 -19.73 -6.28 -3.90
C GLN A 333 -20.18 -4.89 -4.35
N ASP A 334 -20.23 -3.92 -3.43
CA ASP A 334 -20.67 -2.55 -3.69
C ASP A 334 -19.51 -1.57 -4.00
N LEU A 335 -18.27 -2.09 -3.99
CA LEU A 335 -17.00 -1.38 -4.24
C LEU A 335 -16.38 -1.80 -5.57
#